data_AF-A0A3N4JIJ7-F1
#
_entry.id   AF-A0A3N4JIJ7-F1
#
_cell.length_a   1.000
_cell.length_b   1.000
_cell.length_c   1.000
_cell.angle_alpha   90.00
_cell.angle_beta   90.00
_cell.angle_gamma   90.00
#
_symmetry.space_group_name_H-M   'P 1'
#
loop_
_entity.id
_entity.type
_entity.pdbx_description
1 polymer ?
#
loop_
_entity_poly.entity_id
_entity_poly.type
_entity_poly.pdbx_seq_one_letter_code
_entity_poly.pdbx_strand_id
1 'polypeptide(L)'
;MPTGDNIVNIDTGLEDEREKILKWLSPVEPYQQHQTARAERPDGVGDWLLETHGFLKWSGSSTQGGCVHTVLGCSAQWGAGKTHLSSLVIDALCSQTAREDMAVAWVYCKSSALEEHSTINMLGAILKQLV
;
A
#
# COMPACT_ATOMS: atom_id res chain seq x y z
N MET A 1 11.86 -45.95 28.25
CA MET A 1 10.71 -45.78 27.33
C MET A 1 9.48 -45.45 28.16
N PRO A 2 8.50 -44.63 27.72
CA PRO A 2 8.27 -44.06 26.37
C PRO A 2 8.18 -42.49 26.38
N THR A 3 8.77 -41.77 25.41
CA THR A 3 8.21 -41.09 24.20
C THR A 3 7.45 -39.77 24.38
N GLY A 4 7.77 -38.80 23.50
CA GLY A 4 6.95 -37.64 23.11
C GLY A 4 7.43 -36.32 23.75
N ASP A 5 7.84 -35.27 23.05
CA ASP A 5 7.61 -34.87 21.67
C ASP A 5 8.78 -34.02 21.15
N ASN A 6 9.36 -34.41 20.01
CA ASN A 6 10.21 -33.56 19.21
C ASN A 6 9.30 -32.59 18.44
N ILE A 7 9.14 -31.37 18.95
CA ILE A 7 8.59 -30.28 18.15
C ILE A 7 9.66 -29.89 17.13
N VAL A 8 9.62 -30.53 15.97
CA VAL A 8 10.40 -30.08 14.81
C VAL A 8 9.70 -28.82 14.32
N ASN A 9 10.33 -27.66 14.53
CA ASN A 9 9.98 -26.41 13.85
C ASN A 9 10.28 -26.61 12.36
N ILE A 10 9.26 -26.91 11.56
CA ILE A 10 9.39 -27.18 10.11
C ILE A 10 9.14 -25.92 9.26
N ASP A 11 8.79 -24.77 9.85
CA ASP A 11 8.28 -23.63 9.07
C ASP A 11 9.33 -22.61 8.59
N THR A 12 10.56 -22.62 9.12
CA THR A 12 11.51 -21.52 8.89
C THR A 12 12.10 -21.47 7.47
N GLY A 13 12.13 -22.59 6.74
CA GLY A 13 12.79 -22.64 5.42
C GLY A 13 12.00 -21.99 4.28
N LEU A 14 10.67 -22.01 4.33
CA LEU A 14 9.81 -21.43 3.28
C LEU A 14 9.65 -19.92 3.45
N GLU A 15 9.56 -19.45 4.69
CA GLU A 15 9.52 -18.02 5.03
C GLU A 15 10.81 -17.32 4.57
N ASP A 16 11.97 -17.96 4.79
CA ASP A 16 13.28 -17.46 4.36
C ASP A 16 13.40 -17.32 2.83
N GLU A 17 12.87 -18.28 2.06
CA GLU A 17 12.91 -18.21 0.58
C GLU A 17 11.94 -17.15 0.05
N ARG A 18 10.76 -17.01 0.67
CA ARG A 18 9.82 -15.93 0.31
C ARG A 18 10.44 -14.57 0.54
N GLU A 19 11.08 -14.35 1.69
CA GLU A 19 11.74 -13.07 1.98
C GLU A 19 12.85 -12.75 0.96
N LYS A 20 13.65 -13.75 0.56
CA LYS A 20 14.68 -13.59 -0.48
C LYS A 20 14.07 -13.16 -1.82
N ILE A 21 12.96 -13.77 -2.24
CA ILE A 21 12.27 -13.42 -3.48
C ILE A 21 11.73 -11.99 -3.40
N LEU A 22 11.06 -11.63 -2.30
CA LEU A 22 10.52 -10.27 -2.12
C LEU A 22 11.64 -9.23 -2.15
N LYS A 23 12.77 -9.50 -1.47
CA LYS A 23 13.95 -8.62 -1.48
C LYS A 23 14.60 -8.50 -2.85
N TRP A 24 14.62 -9.59 -3.63
CA TRP A 24 15.09 -9.57 -5.02
C TRP A 24 14.17 -8.75 -5.94
N LEU A 25 12.86 -8.81 -5.74
CA LEU A 25 11.88 -8.07 -6.57
C LEU A 25 12.06 -6.55 -6.48
N SER A 26 12.33 -6.03 -5.28
CA SER A 26 12.60 -4.61 -5.10
C SER A 26 13.27 -4.33 -3.76
N PRO A 27 14.25 -3.41 -3.69
CA PRO A 27 14.75 -2.90 -2.42
C PRO A 27 13.77 -1.93 -1.74
N VAL A 28 12.73 -1.48 -2.43
CA VAL A 28 11.74 -0.54 -1.87
C VAL A 28 10.86 -1.28 -0.86
N GLU A 29 10.59 -0.61 0.26
CA GLU A 29 9.70 -1.09 1.34
C GLU A 29 8.46 -0.19 1.46
N PRO A 30 7.40 -0.42 0.65
CA PRO A 30 6.20 0.42 0.62
C PRO A 30 5.46 0.48 1.96
N TYR A 31 5.46 -0.62 2.70
CA TYR A 31 4.83 -0.68 4.02
C TYR A 31 5.53 0.24 5.01
N GLN A 32 6.87 0.22 5.07
CA GLN A 32 7.63 1.09 5.96
C GLN A 32 7.42 2.57 5.62
N GLN A 33 7.46 2.91 4.32
CA GLN A 33 7.19 4.27 3.85
C GLN A 33 5.77 4.74 4.22
N HIS A 34 4.79 3.86 4.09
CA HIS A 34 3.41 4.14 4.46
C HIS A 34 3.26 4.35 5.96
N GLN A 35 3.87 3.49 6.80
CA GLN A 35 3.83 3.65 8.25
C GLN A 35 4.44 4.98 8.70
N THR A 36 5.56 5.40 8.12
CA THR A 36 6.13 6.73 8.38
C THR A 36 5.16 7.84 7.97
N ALA A 37 4.62 7.79 6.75
CA ALA A 37 3.67 8.79 6.27
C ALA A 37 2.36 8.86 7.08
N ARG A 38 1.94 7.73 7.65
CA ARG A 38 0.78 7.59 8.52
C ARG A 38 1.06 8.10 9.93
N ALA A 39 2.22 7.79 10.49
CA ALA A 39 2.62 8.28 11.83
C ALA A 39 2.85 9.80 11.85
N GLU A 40 3.32 10.37 10.76
CA GLU A 40 3.51 11.83 10.61
C GLU A 40 2.22 12.58 10.25
N ARG A 41 1.14 11.87 9.88
CA ARG A 41 -0.13 12.48 9.50
C ARG A 41 -0.88 12.97 10.75
N PRO A 42 -1.21 14.28 10.86
CA PRO A 42 -2.02 14.74 11.97
C PRO A 42 -3.45 14.19 11.87
N ASP A 43 -4.05 13.90 13.03
CA ASP A 43 -5.40 13.35 13.12
C ASP A 43 -6.43 14.27 12.45
N GLY A 44 -7.40 13.67 11.74
CA GLY A 44 -8.46 14.39 11.03
C GLY A 44 -8.03 15.12 9.76
N VAL A 45 -6.73 15.16 9.44
CA VAL A 45 -6.25 15.81 8.21
C VAL A 45 -6.64 14.99 7.00
N GLY A 46 -7.41 15.64 6.11
CA GLY A 46 -7.77 15.09 4.82
C GLY A 46 -9.07 14.30 4.80
N ASP A 47 -9.75 14.12 5.93
CA ASP A 47 -10.99 13.32 6.00
C ASP A 47 -12.06 13.84 5.01
N TRP A 48 -12.12 15.16 4.82
CA TRP A 48 -12.97 15.80 3.82
C TRP A 48 -12.78 15.24 2.40
N LEU A 49 -11.59 14.74 2.05
CA LEU A 49 -11.29 14.14 0.75
C LEU A 49 -12.11 12.88 0.51
N LEU A 50 -12.25 12.04 1.55
CA LEU A 50 -12.97 10.76 1.48
C LEU A 50 -14.48 10.97 1.31
N GLU A 51 -14.98 12.13 1.71
CA GLU A 51 -16.38 12.52 1.56
C GLU A 51 -16.69 13.18 0.21
N THR A 52 -15.66 13.52 -0.58
CA THR A 52 -15.87 14.16 -1.87
C THR A 52 -16.54 13.22 -2.86
N HIS A 53 -17.48 13.76 -3.65
CA HIS A 53 -18.14 13.00 -4.71
C HIS A 53 -17.13 12.40 -5.73
N GLY A 54 -16.01 13.10 -5.98
CA GLY A 54 -14.94 12.62 -6.86
C GLY A 54 -14.29 11.34 -6.32
N PHE A 55 -13.94 11.32 -5.03
CA PHE A 55 -13.36 10.13 -4.39
C PHE A 55 -14.35 8.97 -4.33
N LEU A 56 -15.60 9.22 -3.89
CA LEU A 56 -16.63 8.18 -3.76
C LEU A 56 -16.97 7.51 -5.10
N LYS A 57 -16.98 8.30 -6.19
CA LYS A 57 -17.18 7.78 -7.53
C LYS A 57 -15.98 6.98 -8.05
N TRP A 58 -14.75 7.45 -7.78
CA TRP A 58 -13.54 6.78 -8.23
C TRP A 58 -13.27 5.46 -7.49
N SER A 59 -13.49 5.44 -6.18
CA SER A 59 -13.26 4.26 -5.32
C SER A 59 -14.29 3.14 -5.51
N GLY A 60 -15.32 3.33 -6.35
CA GLY A 60 -16.39 2.34 -6.52
C GLY A 60 -17.41 2.30 -5.39
N SER A 61 -17.27 3.16 -4.36
CA SER A 61 -18.24 3.29 -3.27
C SER A 61 -19.62 3.86 -3.72
N SER A 62 -19.73 4.35 -4.96
CA SER A 62 -20.98 4.80 -5.56
C SER A 62 -21.76 3.64 -6.17
N THR A 63 -22.95 3.36 -5.65
CA THR A 63 -23.87 2.28 -6.07
C THR A 63 -24.48 2.42 -7.48
N GLN A 64 -24.06 3.39 -8.29
CA GLN A 64 -24.61 3.64 -9.62
C GLN A 64 -23.54 3.73 -10.70
N GLY A 65 -23.51 2.71 -11.56
CA GLY A 65 -22.78 2.70 -12.83
C GLY A 65 -21.32 2.28 -12.69
N GLY A 66 -20.95 1.17 -13.32
CA GLY A 66 -19.62 0.56 -13.25
C GLY A 66 -18.47 1.56 -13.40
N CYS A 67 -17.37 1.27 -12.70
CA CYS A 67 -16.17 2.11 -12.66
C CYS A 67 -15.61 2.37 -14.08
N VAL A 68 -15.83 3.59 -14.57
CA VAL A 68 -15.16 4.16 -15.75
C VAL A 68 -14.37 5.40 -15.33
N HIS A 69 -13.56 5.28 -14.28
CA HIS A 69 -12.55 6.28 -13.90
C HIS A 69 -11.29 5.56 -13.43
N THR A 70 -10.27 5.49 -14.29
CA THR A 70 -9.04 4.74 -14.03
C THR A 70 -8.06 5.50 -13.11
N VAL A 71 -8.19 6.82 -12.98
CA VAL A 71 -7.22 7.68 -12.26
C VAL A 71 -7.92 8.83 -11.54
N LEU A 72 -7.64 9.00 -10.25
CA LEU A 72 -8.01 10.19 -9.47
C LEU A 72 -6.81 11.13 -9.33
N GLY A 73 -6.86 12.29 -9.99
CA GLY A 73 -5.83 13.31 -9.90
C GLY A 73 -6.08 14.28 -8.74
N CYS A 74 -5.09 14.46 -7.86
CA CYS A 74 -5.11 15.46 -6.79
C CYS A 74 -4.07 16.55 -7.04
N SER A 75 -4.54 17.74 -7.45
CA SER A 75 -3.70 18.93 -7.60
C SER A 75 -3.68 19.72 -6.30
N ALA A 76 -2.51 19.77 -5.66
CA ALA A 76 -2.28 20.65 -4.51
C ALA A 76 -0.93 21.37 -4.66
N GLN A 77 -0.80 22.49 -3.95
CA GLN A 77 0.45 23.24 -3.86
C GLN A 77 1.53 22.39 -3.18
N TRP A 78 2.79 22.63 -3.54
CA TRP A 78 3.93 22.00 -2.87
C TRP A 78 3.87 22.29 -1.36
N GLY A 79 4.11 21.27 -0.54
CA GLY A 79 4.00 21.37 0.92
C GLY A 79 2.58 21.23 1.49
N ALA A 80 1.54 21.06 0.66
CA ALA A 80 0.15 20.92 1.12
C ALA A 80 -0.18 19.54 1.75
N GLY A 81 0.82 18.74 2.13
CA GLY A 81 0.59 17.44 2.77
C GLY A 81 0.08 16.34 1.83
N LYS A 82 0.41 16.38 0.53
CA LYS A 82 0.00 15.34 -0.45
C LYS A 82 0.30 13.92 0.04
N THR A 83 1.46 13.72 0.66
CA THR A 83 1.87 12.42 1.21
C THR A 83 0.91 11.93 2.30
N HIS A 84 0.41 12.83 3.15
CA HIS A 84 -0.57 12.50 4.19
C HIS A 84 -1.95 12.21 3.57
N LEU A 85 -2.36 12.94 2.54
CA LEU A 85 -3.59 12.62 1.80
C LEU A 85 -3.48 11.25 1.13
N SER A 86 -2.34 10.92 0.53
CA SER A 86 -2.09 9.60 -0.04
C SER A 86 -2.11 8.49 1.02
N SER A 87 -1.53 8.71 2.22
CA SER A 87 -1.62 7.71 3.30
C SER A 87 -3.06 7.52 3.78
N LEU A 88 -3.85 8.59 3.92
CA LEU A 88 -5.27 8.50 4.25
C LEU A 88 -6.06 7.69 3.19
N VAL A 89 -5.83 7.94 1.90
CA VAL A 89 -6.51 7.22 0.82
C VAL A 89 -6.16 5.72 0.85
N ILE A 90 -4.88 5.39 1.04
CA ILE A 90 -4.45 3.99 1.14
C ILE A 90 -5.11 3.30 2.35
N ASP A 91 -5.11 3.94 3.53
CA ASP A 91 -5.79 3.42 4.73
C ASP A 91 -7.28 3.14 4.44
N ALA A 92 -7.97 4.08 3.77
CA ALA A 92 -9.37 3.95 3.44
C ALA A 92 -9.65 2.80 2.46
N LEU A 93 -8.81 2.60 1.44
CA LEU A 93 -8.95 1.51 0.49
C LEU A 93 -8.65 0.16 1.14
N CYS A 94 -7.58 0.05 1.94
CA CYS A 94 -7.26 -1.15 2.71
C CYS A 94 -8.35 -1.52 3.74
N SER A 95 -9.11 -0.55 4.23
CA SER A 95 -10.27 -0.84 5.09
C SER A 95 -11.47 -1.41 4.33
N GLN A 96 -11.57 -1.12 3.01
CA GLN A 96 -12.63 -1.60 2.13
C GLN A 96 -12.35 -3.02 1.61
N THR A 97 -11.09 -3.40 1.42
CA THR A 97 -10.71 -4.77 0.98
C THR A 97 -11.13 -5.86 1.97
N ALA A 98 -11.36 -5.53 3.23
CA ALA A 98 -11.96 -6.48 4.18
C ALA A 98 -13.40 -6.90 3.79
N ARG A 99 -14.05 -6.14 2.89
CA ARG A 99 -15.44 -6.34 2.46
C ARG A 99 -15.56 -6.85 1.03
N GLU A 100 -14.51 -6.72 0.22
CA GLU A 100 -14.52 -7.00 -1.22
C GLU A 100 -13.28 -7.83 -1.60
N ASP A 101 -13.39 -8.69 -2.62
CA ASP A 101 -12.26 -9.46 -3.16
C ASP A 101 -11.33 -8.58 -4.02
N MET A 102 -10.75 -7.56 -3.39
CA MET A 102 -9.88 -6.56 -4.00
C MET A 102 -8.52 -6.55 -3.30
N ALA A 103 -7.44 -6.54 -4.09
CA ALA A 103 -6.10 -6.28 -3.61
C ALA A 103 -5.74 -4.81 -3.81
N VAL A 104 -5.11 -4.19 -2.80
CA VAL A 104 -4.62 -2.80 -2.87
C VAL A 104 -3.11 -2.80 -2.77
N ALA A 105 -2.45 -2.15 -3.73
CA ALA A 105 -1.00 -1.97 -3.76
C ALA A 105 -0.67 -0.50 -4.02
N TRP A 106 0.43 -0.01 -3.42
CA TRP A 106 0.84 1.39 -3.54
C TRP A 106 2.35 1.55 -3.65
N VAL A 107 2.78 2.71 -4.13
CA VAL A 107 4.19 3.13 -4.12
C VAL A 107 4.25 4.64 -3.90
N TYR A 108 5.19 5.09 -3.07
CA TYR A 108 5.45 6.52 -2.88
C TYR A 108 6.60 6.96 -3.79
N CYS A 109 6.30 7.88 -4.71
CA CYS A 109 7.31 8.48 -5.58
C CYS A 109 7.90 9.73 -4.92
N LYS A 110 9.12 9.64 -4.38
CA LYS A 110 9.86 10.81 -3.84
C LYS A 110 10.81 11.37 -4.90
N SER A 111 10.77 12.68 -5.13
CA SER A 111 11.57 13.33 -6.19
C SER A 111 13.08 13.32 -5.95
N SER A 112 13.54 13.03 -4.73
CA SER A 112 14.95 13.20 -4.32
C SER A 112 15.80 11.93 -4.38
N ALA A 113 15.23 10.78 -4.75
CA ALA A 113 15.94 9.50 -4.79
C ALA A 113 15.97 8.97 -6.24
N LEU A 114 16.84 9.58 -7.05
CA LEU A 114 17.03 9.25 -8.47
C LEU A 114 17.64 7.85 -8.70
N GLU A 115 18.23 7.22 -7.68
CA GLU A 115 18.89 5.91 -7.80
C GLU A 115 18.05 4.74 -7.26
N GLU A 116 17.22 4.94 -6.22
CA GLU A 116 16.42 3.86 -5.60
C GLU A 116 15.03 3.67 -6.24
N HIS A 117 14.54 4.69 -6.95
CA HIS A 117 13.23 4.71 -7.60
C HIS A 117 13.32 4.57 -9.13
N SER A 118 14.09 3.60 -9.62
CA SER A 118 13.95 3.19 -11.03
C SER A 118 12.54 2.64 -11.27
N THR A 119 12.00 2.80 -12.48
CA THR A 119 10.68 2.25 -12.84
C THR A 119 10.56 0.76 -12.53
N ILE A 120 11.67 0.02 -12.67
CA ILE A 120 11.76 -1.41 -12.34
C ILE A 120 11.54 -1.64 -10.84
N ASN A 121 12.21 -0.87 -9.98
CA ASN A 121 12.04 -1.00 -8.53
C ASN A 121 10.62 -0.65 -8.09
N MET A 122 9.97 0.32 -8.73
CA MET A 122 8.57 0.65 -8.45
C MET A 122 7.62 -0.48 -8.84
N LEU A 123 7.79 -1.04 -10.05
CA LEU A 123 6.98 -2.18 -10.50
C LEU A 123 7.22 -3.41 -9.62
N GLY A 124 8.47 -3.68 -9.24
CA GLY A 124 8.82 -4.74 -8.31
C GLY A 124 8.22 -4.53 -6.92
N ALA A 125 8.13 -3.29 -6.45
CA ALA A 125 7.50 -2.94 -5.17
C ALA A 125 5.98 -3.17 -5.19
N ILE A 126 5.32 -2.90 -6.32
CA ILE A 126 3.90 -3.23 -6.52
C ILE A 126 3.73 -4.76 -6.54
N LEU A 127 4.57 -5.47 -7.31
CA LEU A 127 4.49 -6.92 -7.40
C LEU A 127 4.71 -7.58 -6.02
N LYS A 128 5.70 -7.11 -5.25
CA LYS A 128 5.98 -7.53 -3.87
C LYS A 128 4.73 -7.52 -2.95
N GLN A 129 3.77 -6.62 -3.18
CA GLN A 129 2.54 -6.52 -2.38
C GLN A 129 1.43 -7.49 -2.83
N LEU A 130 1.57 -8.10 -4.02
CA LEU A 130 0.55 -8.94 -4.65
C LEU A 130 0.91 -10.45 -4.65
N VAL A 131 2.10 -10.83 -4.17
CA VAL A 131 2.60 -12.22 -4.05
C VAL A 131 2.92 -12.64 -2.62
#